data_AF-A0AAW0XUY4-F1
#
_entry.id   AF-A0AAW0XUY4-F1
#
_cell.length_a   1.000
_cell.length_b   1.000
_cell.length_c   1.000
_cell.angle_alpha   90.00
_cell.angle_beta   90.00
_cell.angle_gamma   90.00
#
_symmetry.space_group_name_H-M   'P 1'
#
loop_
_entity.id
_entity.type
_entity.pdbx_description
1 polymer ?
#
loop_
_entity_poly.entity_id
_entity_poly.type
_entity_poly.pdbx_seq_one_letter_code
_entity_poly.pdbx_strand_id
1 'polypeptide(L)'
;MSGSGGTFVDRIDPFAKRSLKKKPKRSQGSSRYRTTNDVELQPLPLLKDVPGSEQEDLFLRKLRQCCVGFDFLDPVADLKGKEMKRSTLNELVDYITAGRGVLTEPVYPEIIRMIACNLFRTLPPSDNPDFDPEEDDPTLEASWPHLQLVYEFFLRFLESPDFQPAIGKRVIDQKFVLQVCI
;
A
#
# COMPACT_ATOMS: atom_id res chain seq x y z
N MET A 1 4.03 74.74 -54.28
CA MET A 1 2.57 74.54 -54.29
C MET A 1 2.32 73.10 -53.92
N SER A 2 1.49 72.88 -52.88
CA SER A 2 0.65 71.69 -52.63
C SER A 2 1.37 70.32 -52.54
N GLY A 3 1.27 69.53 -51.48
CA GLY A 3 0.28 69.41 -50.42
C GLY A 3 -0.09 67.93 -50.28
N SER A 4 -0.08 67.42 -49.04
CA SER A 4 -0.78 66.22 -48.55
C SER A 4 -0.38 64.88 -49.20
N GLY A 5 -0.48 63.71 -48.58
CA GLY A 5 -1.08 63.23 -47.35
C GLY A 5 -0.76 61.72 -47.34
N GLY A 6 -0.82 61.10 -46.16
CA GLY A 6 -0.24 59.78 -45.93
C GLY A 6 -0.84 58.63 -46.74
N THR A 7 -0.20 57.47 -46.65
CA THR A 7 -0.81 56.28 -46.03
C THR A 7 0.28 55.23 -45.86
N PHE A 8 0.41 54.80 -44.62
CA PHE A 8 1.17 53.63 -44.19
C PHE A 8 0.55 52.40 -44.86
N VAL A 9 1.31 51.71 -45.72
CA VAL A 9 0.95 50.39 -46.25
C VAL A 9 2.03 49.38 -45.86
N ASP A 10 1.59 48.52 -44.95
CA ASP A 10 2.26 47.36 -44.37
C ASP A 10 2.73 46.42 -45.48
N ARG A 11 4.06 46.26 -45.64
CA ARG A 11 4.62 45.21 -46.49
C ARG A 11 4.61 43.92 -45.67
N ILE A 12 3.54 43.13 -45.83
CA ILE A 12 3.49 41.74 -45.37
C ILE A 12 4.59 40.96 -46.10
N ASP A 13 5.59 40.51 -45.33
CA ASP A 13 6.67 39.65 -45.78
C ASP A 13 6.15 38.20 -45.91
N PRO A 14 6.21 37.54 -47.10
CA PRO A 14 5.62 36.23 -47.33
C PRO A 14 6.41 35.06 -46.68
N PHE A 15 7.46 35.34 -45.92
CA PHE A 15 8.26 34.34 -45.21
C PHE A 15 8.11 34.36 -43.68
N ALA A 16 6.99 34.87 -43.17
CA ALA A 16 6.60 34.61 -41.78
C ALA A 16 6.25 33.12 -41.60
N LYS A 17 7.28 32.30 -41.32
CA LYS A 17 7.12 30.93 -40.82
C LYS A 17 6.19 31.00 -39.63
N ARG A 18 4.94 30.57 -39.84
CA ARG A 18 3.92 30.37 -38.82
C ARG A 18 4.45 29.28 -37.89
N SER A 19 5.24 29.69 -36.90
CA SER A 19 5.65 28.80 -35.83
C SER A 19 4.39 28.49 -35.05
N LEU A 20 3.76 27.37 -35.39
CA LEU A 20 2.76 26.72 -34.55
C LEU A 20 3.44 26.50 -33.22
N LYS A 21 3.24 27.43 -32.27
CA LYS A 21 3.51 27.17 -30.86
C LYS A 21 2.62 26.00 -30.49
N LYS A 22 3.15 24.78 -30.62
CA LYS A 22 2.64 23.61 -29.91
C LYS A 22 2.62 24.05 -28.46
N LYS A 23 1.43 24.40 -27.95
CA LYS A 23 1.20 24.43 -26.52
C LYS A 23 1.72 23.10 -26.02
N PRO A 24 2.66 23.05 -25.07
CA PRO A 24 2.93 21.79 -24.40
C PRO A 24 1.58 21.38 -23.83
N LYS A 25 0.98 20.31 -24.37
CA LYS A 25 0.05 19.52 -23.59
C LYS A 25 0.88 19.17 -22.37
N ARG A 26 0.60 19.85 -21.25
CA ARG A 26 0.97 19.35 -19.93
C ARG A 26 0.49 17.92 -19.97
N SER A 27 1.42 16.98 -20.13
CA SER A 27 1.20 15.64 -19.63
C SER A 27 0.75 15.90 -18.22
N GLN A 28 -0.52 15.61 -17.94
CA GLN A 28 -0.89 15.33 -16.56
C GLN A 28 -0.07 14.09 -16.21
N GLY A 29 1.17 14.35 -15.81
CA GLY A 29 2.02 13.39 -15.15
C GLY A 29 1.20 12.87 -13.99
N SER A 30 1.03 11.56 -14.01
CA SER A 30 0.27 10.76 -13.07
C SER A 30 0.47 11.28 -11.64
N SER A 31 -0.46 12.10 -11.18
CA SER A 31 -0.62 12.43 -9.77
C SER A 31 -1.59 11.43 -9.13
N ARG A 32 -1.57 10.17 -9.56
CA ARG A 32 -2.43 9.09 -9.06
C ARG A 32 -1.62 7.92 -8.57
N TYR A 33 -0.61 8.20 -7.75
CA TYR A 33 -0.19 7.31 -6.68
C TYR A 33 0.64 8.13 -5.68
N ARG A 34 -0.01 9.10 -5.01
CA ARG A 34 0.51 9.48 -3.69
C ARG A 34 0.10 8.36 -2.76
N THR A 35 0.94 7.32 -2.67
CA THR A 35 0.88 6.36 -1.58
C THR A 35 0.86 7.18 -0.30
N THR A 36 -0.16 6.94 0.50
CA THR A 36 -0.39 7.66 1.75
C THR A 36 0.82 7.49 2.66
N ASN A 37 1.51 8.60 2.88
CA ASN A 37 2.59 8.81 3.85
C ASN A 37 3.90 8.08 3.55
N ASP A 38 4.91 8.86 3.21
CA ASP A 38 6.34 8.54 3.28
C ASP A 38 6.74 8.36 4.77
N VAL A 39 6.11 7.41 5.45
CA VAL A 39 6.46 7.04 6.83
C VAL A 39 7.60 6.05 6.69
N GLU A 40 8.82 6.56 6.71
CA GLU A 40 10.00 5.72 6.89
C GLU A 40 9.77 4.89 8.16
N LEU A 41 9.72 3.57 8.00
CA LEU A 41 9.52 2.65 9.10
C LEU A 41 10.64 2.84 10.13
N GLN A 42 10.25 3.25 11.34
CA GLN A 42 11.19 3.38 12.45
C GLN A 42 11.42 2.01 13.09
N PRO A 43 12.68 1.66 13.42
CA PRO A 43 12.97 0.43 14.13
C PRO A 43 12.32 0.49 15.52
N LEU A 44 11.53 -0.52 15.85
CA LEU A 44 10.95 -0.71 17.17
C LEU A 44 11.71 -1.81 17.93
N PRO A 45 11.79 -1.76 19.27
CA PRO A 45 12.35 -2.84 20.10
C PRO A 45 11.69 -4.20 19.81
N LEU A 46 12.36 -5.29 20.18
CA LEU A 46 11.77 -6.62 20.11
C LEU A 46 10.82 -6.84 21.30
N LEU A 47 9.70 -7.53 21.08
CA LEU A 47 8.70 -7.86 22.09
C LEU A 47 9.27 -8.67 23.25
N LYS A 48 10.24 -9.55 22.96
CA LYS A 48 10.94 -10.35 23.97
C LYS A 48 11.87 -9.54 24.88
N ASP A 49 12.28 -8.35 24.45
CA ASP A 49 13.24 -7.51 25.17
C ASP A 49 12.57 -6.49 26.09
N VAL A 50 11.23 -6.36 26.04
CA VAL A 50 10.46 -5.42 26.89
C VAL A 50 9.69 -6.16 27.99
N PRO A 51 9.44 -5.50 29.14
CA PRO A 51 8.62 -6.07 30.21
C PRO A 51 7.20 -6.41 29.74
N GLY A 52 6.58 -7.44 30.32
CA GLY A 52 5.23 -7.87 29.95
C GLY A 52 4.17 -6.76 30.02
N SER A 53 4.35 -5.77 30.90
CA SER A 53 3.47 -4.58 31.00
C SER A 53 3.52 -3.65 29.79
N GLU A 54 4.63 -3.66 29.04
CA GLU A 54 4.85 -2.80 27.86
C GLU A 54 4.64 -3.57 26.54
N GLN A 55 4.56 -4.90 26.60
CA GLN A 55 4.43 -5.73 25.40
C GLN A 55 3.14 -5.45 24.63
N GLU A 56 2.01 -5.23 25.30
CA GLU A 56 0.75 -4.93 24.61
C GLU A 56 0.85 -3.63 23.79
N ASP A 57 1.33 -2.53 24.39
CA ASP A 57 1.50 -1.26 23.66
C ASP A 57 2.47 -1.40 22.48
N LEU A 58 3.60 -2.10 22.69
CA LEU A 58 4.56 -2.36 21.63
C LEU A 58 3.94 -3.21 20.50
N PHE A 59 3.12 -4.20 20.85
CA PHE A 59 2.41 -5.05 19.89
C PHE A 59 1.44 -4.22 19.04
N LEU A 60 0.64 -3.34 19.67
CA LEU A 60 -0.25 -2.42 18.97
C LEU A 60 0.51 -1.48 18.01
N ARG A 61 1.66 -0.97 18.43
CA ARG A 61 2.52 -0.12 17.59
C ARG A 61 3.07 -0.88 16.39
N LYS A 62 3.52 -2.13 16.58
CA LYS A 62 3.99 -2.99 15.49
C LYS A 62 2.86 -3.35 14.51
N LEU A 63 1.65 -3.65 14.99
CA LEU A 63 0.48 -3.86 14.13
C LEU A 63 0.19 -2.65 13.24
N ARG A 64 0.24 -1.43 13.81
CA ARG A 64 0.12 -0.18 13.05
C ARG A 64 1.22 -0.02 12.01
N GLN A 65 2.46 -0.35 12.37
CA GLN A 65 3.59 -0.30 11.46
C GLN A 65 3.42 -1.22 10.25
N CYS A 66 2.90 -2.43 10.46
CA CYS A 66 2.64 -3.41 9.39
C CYS A 66 1.50 -3.01 8.44
N CYS A 67 0.78 -1.91 8.72
CA CYS A 67 -0.25 -1.38 7.82
C CYS A 67 0.31 -0.50 6.70
N VAL A 68 1.58 -0.09 6.80
CA VAL A 68 2.25 0.67 5.74
C VAL A 68 2.40 -0.22 4.50
N GLY A 69 1.86 0.25 3.37
CA GLY A 69 1.96 -0.44 2.08
C GLY A 69 3.30 -0.15 1.42
N PHE A 70 3.82 -1.14 0.68
CA PHE A 70 5.01 -0.98 -0.17
C PHE A 70 4.64 -1.30 -1.61
N ASP A 71 5.29 -0.61 -2.53
CA ASP A 71 5.21 -0.95 -3.95
C ASP A 71 6.16 -2.12 -4.24
N PHE A 72 5.61 -3.25 -4.66
CA PHE A 72 6.37 -4.45 -5.02
C PHE A 72 6.64 -4.57 -6.53
N LEU A 73 6.06 -3.69 -7.35
CA LEU A 73 6.35 -3.62 -8.79
C LEU A 73 7.76 -3.07 -9.05
N ASP A 74 8.24 -2.18 -8.16
CA ASP A 74 9.65 -1.80 -8.10
C ASP A 74 10.39 -2.66 -7.07
N PRO A 75 11.21 -3.65 -7.48
CA PRO A 75 11.90 -4.54 -6.56
C PRO A 75 13.04 -3.85 -5.79
N VAL A 76 13.55 -2.71 -6.26
CA VAL A 76 14.69 -2.02 -5.63
C VAL A 76 14.26 -0.84 -4.75
N ALA A 77 13.01 -0.38 -4.88
CA ALA A 77 12.43 0.61 -3.97
C ALA A 77 12.23 0.04 -2.56
N ASP A 78 12.51 0.87 -1.55
CA ASP A 78 12.19 0.63 -0.13
C ASP A 78 12.65 -0.71 0.45
N LEU A 79 13.73 -1.30 -0.06
CA LEU A 79 14.27 -2.60 0.40
C LEU A 79 14.37 -2.71 1.92
N LYS A 80 14.87 -1.65 2.57
CA LYS A 80 14.99 -1.56 4.03
C LYS A 80 13.62 -1.60 4.72
N GLY A 81 12.64 -0.86 4.21
CA GLY A 81 11.28 -0.83 4.75
C GLY A 81 10.56 -2.17 4.54
N LYS A 82 10.73 -2.77 3.36
CA LYS A 82 10.20 -4.10 3.03
C LYS A 82 10.74 -5.15 4.01
N GLU A 83 12.06 -5.25 4.16
CA GLU A 83 12.66 -6.21 5.09
C GLU A 83 12.27 -5.95 6.55
N MET A 84 12.18 -4.69 6.97
CA MET A 84 11.74 -4.36 8.33
C MET A 84 10.29 -4.81 8.58
N LYS A 85 9.39 -4.59 7.61
CA LYS A 85 8.01 -5.08 7.70
C LYS A 85 7.95 -6.60 7.72
N ARG A 86 8.74 -7.29 6.89
CA ARG A 86 8.86 -8.75 6.90
C ARG A 86 9.28 -9.28 8.27
N SER A 87 10.35 -8.74 8.85
CA SER A 87 10.83 -9.12 10.18
C SER A 87 9.79 -8.84 11.26
N THR A 88 9.10 -7.71 11.18
CA THR A 88 8.06 -7.34 12.15
C THR A 88 6.87 -8.29 12.06
N LEU A 89 6.39 -8.62 10.84
CA LEU A 89 5.32 -9.59 10.65
C LEU A 89 5.68 -10.98 11.20
N ASN A 90 6.91 -11.45 10.97
CA ASN A 90 7.39 -12.71 11.53
C ASN A 90 7.35 -12.70 13.07
N GLU A 91 7.84 -11.62 13.68
CA GLU A 91 7.81 -11.45 15.12
C GLU A 91 6.38 -11.43 15.69
N LEU A 92 5.42 -10.82 14.97
CA LEU A 92 4.01 -10.83 15.37
C LEU A 92 3.40 -12.23 15.32
N VAL A 93 3.76 -13.05 14.33
CA VAL A 93 3.37 -14.47 14.24
C VAL A 93 3.92 -15.26 15.42
N ASP A 94 5.21 -15.08 15.74
CA ASP A 94 5.83 -15.75 16.88
C ASP A 94 5.16 -15.34 18.20
N TYR A 95 4.88 -14.04 18.36
CA TYR A 95 4.26 -13.49 19.56
C TYR A 95 2.84 -14.01 19.82
N ILE A 96 1.99 -14.07 18.78
CA ILE A 96 0.62 -14.58 18.93
C ILE A 96 0.58 -16.11 19.13
N THR A 97 1.58 -16.81 18.59
CA THR A 97 1.69 -18.27 18.72
C THR A 97 2.21 -18.68 20.11
N ALA A 98 3.16 -17.93 20.67
CA ALA A 98 3.76 -18.22 21.96
C ALA A 98 3.03 -17.56 23.16
N GLY A 99 2.35 -16.43 22.93
CA GLY A 99 1.73 -15.63 23.97
C GLY A 99 0.41 -16.23 24.46
N ARG A 100 0.26 -16.35 25.78
CA ARG A 100 -1.04 -16.58 26.44
C ARG A 100 -1.57 -15.25 26.96
N GLY A 101 -2.85 -14.98 26.73
CA GLY A 101 -3.51 -13.74 27.16
C GLY A 101 -3.17 -12.50 26.33
N VAL A 102 -2.56 -12.68 25.15
CA VAL A 102 -2.20 -11.58 24.23
C VAL A 102 -3.40 -11.00 23.47
N LEU A 103 -4.50 -11.75 23.36
CA LEU A 103 -5.71 -11.33 22.67
C LEU A 103 -6.67 -10.58 23.60
N THR A 104 -6.30 -9.36 23.96
CA THR A 104 -7.15 -8.46 24.74
C THR A 104 -8.13 -7.70 23.84
N GLU A 105 -9.26 -7.22 24.38
CA GLU A 105 -10.26 -6.44 23.64
C GLU A 105 -9.69 -5.31 22.75
N PRO A 106 -8.76 -4.45 23.20
CA PRO A 106 -8.21 -3.38 22.36
C PRO A 106 -7.34 -3.88 21.20
N VAL A 107 -6.83 -5.11 21.26
CA VAL A 107 -5.93 -5.69 20.25
C VAL A 107 -6.69 -6.18 19.02
N TYR A 108 -7.89 -6.73 19.19
CA TYR A 108 -8.75 -7.22 18.10
C TYR A 108 -8.92 -6.26 16.92
N PRO A 109 -9.38 -5.00 17.12
CA PRO A 109 -9.58 -4.08 16.01
C PRO A 109 -8.27 -3.76 15.27
N GLU A 110 -7.14 -3.73 15.96
CA GLU A 110 -5.83 -3.42 15.36
C GLU A 110 -5.30 -4.58 14.52
N ILE A 111 -5.52 -5.83 14.98
CA ILE A 111 -5.24 -7.05 14.20
C ILE A 111 -6.03 -7.05 12.89
N ILE A 112 -7.35 -6.85 12.97
CA ILE A 112 -8.21 -6.89 11.78
C ILE A 112 -7.88 -5.75 10.82
N ARG A 113 -7.59 -4.55 11.35
CA ARG A 113 -7.14 -3.42 10.54
C ARG A 113 -5.83 -3.74 9.81
N MET A 114 -4.87 -4.36 10.48
CA MET A 114 -3.60 -4.76 9.87
C MET A 114 -3.81 -5.78 8.74
N ILE A 115 -4.65 -6.79 8.97
CA ILE A 115 -4.98 -7.79 7.94
C ILE A 115 -5.69 -7.12 6.76
N ALA A 116 -6.71 -6.29 7.01
CA ALA A 116 -7.47 -5.59 5.98
C ALA A 116 -6.55 -4.71 5.09
N CYS A 117 -5.65 -3.93 5.69
CA CYS A 117 -4.73 -3.08 4.94
C CYS A 117 -3.76 -3.85 4.03
N ASN A 118 -3.47 -5.11 4.35
CA ASN A 118 -2.54 -5.94 3.57
C ASN A 118 -3.27 -6.79 2.52
N LEU A 119 -4.46 -7.31 2.84
CA LEU A 119 -5.25 -8.16 1.94
C LEU A 119 -6.10 -7.34 0.96
N PHE A 120 -6.76 -6.27 1.40
CA PHE A 120 -7.67 -5.47 0.57
C PHE A 120 -6.94 -4.32 -0.14
N ARG A 121 -5.78 -4.64 -0.74
CA ARG A 121 -5.08 -3.67 -1.57
C ARG A 121 -5.72 -3.64 -2.95
N THR A 122 -5.87 -2.45 -3.52
CA THR A 122 -6.23 -2.32 -4.93
C THR A 122 -5.07 -2.89 -5.74
N LEU A 123 -5.28 -4.05 -6.35
CA LEU A 123 -4.33 -4.60 -7.30
C LEU A 123 -4.11 -3.57 -8.42
N PRO A 124 -2.87 -3.41 -8.92
CA PRO A 124 -2.65 -2.69 -10.16
C PRO A 124 -3.58 -3.28 -11.24
N PRO A 125 -4.14 -2.45 -12.14
CA PRO A 125 -4.88 -2.98 -13.28
C PRO A 125 -4.00 -4.00 -14.02
N SER A 126 -4.60 -5.13 -14.44
CA SER A 126 -3.88 -6.13 -15.24
C SER A 126 -3.28 -5.46 -16.47
N ASP A 127 -1.97 -5.53 -16.61
CA ASP A 127 -1.26 -5.02 -17.78
C ASP A 127 -1.37 -5.97 -18.99
N ASN A 128 -1.95 -7.17 -18.82
CA ASN A 128 -2.10 -8.17 -19.87
C ASN A 128 -3.58 -8.36 -20.28
N PRO A 129 -4.10 -7.61 -21.28
CA PRO A 129 -5.45 -7.77 -21.81
C PRO A 129 -5.63 -9.06 -22.64
N ASP A 130 -4.53 -9.70 -23.05
CA ASP A 130 -4.53 -10.91 -23.90
C ASP A 130 -4.15 -12.17 -23.12
N PHE A 131 -4.29 -12.17 -21.77
CA PHE A 131 -3.91 -13.30 -20.92
C PHE A 131 -4.62 -14.59 -21.34
N ASP A 132 -3.83 -15.59 -21.74
CA ASP A 132 -4.29 -16.93 -22.06
C ASP A 132 -4.07 -17.85 -20.85
N PRO A 133 -5.13 -18.30 -20.14
CA PRO A 133 -5.00 -19.15 -18.97
C PRO A 133 -4.42 -20.55 -19.26
N GLU A 134 -4.31 -20.97 -20.53
CA GLU A 134 -3.68 -22.26 -20.90
C GLU A 134 -2.18 -22.12 -21.24
N GLU A 135 -1.74 -20.96 -21.75
CA GLU A 135 -0.35 -20.75 -22.23
C GLU A 135 0.48 -19.83 -21.32
N ASP A 136 -0.14 -18.88 -20.62
CA ASP A 136 0.57 -17.90 -19.80
C ASP A 136 0.83 -18.42 -18.39
N ASP A 137 2.09 -18.27 -17.93
CA ASP A 137 2.45 -18.52 -16.55
C ASP A 137 1.64 -17.62 -15.59
N PRO A 138 1.10 -18.17 -14.49
CA PRO A 138 0.36 -17.37 -13.52
C PRO A 138 1.26 -16.25 -12.99
N THR A 139 0.77 -15.01 -13.05
CA THR A 139 1.52 -13.86 -12.54
C THR A 139 1.82 -14.05 -11.06
N LEU A 140 3.11 -14.13 -10.72
CA LEU A 140 3.55 -14.24 -9.34
C LEU A 140 3.30 -12.91 -8.63
N GLU A 141 2.54 -12.95 -7.53
CA GLU A 141 2.32 -11.79 -6.68
C GLU A 141 3.64 -11.39 -5.99
N ALA A 142 4.25 -10.30 -6.43
CA ALA A 142 5.54 -9.83 -5.92
C ALA A 142 5.52 -9.50 -4.41
N SER A 143 4.35 -9.23 -3.84
CA SER A 143 4.16 -8.98 -2.40
C SER A 143 4.05 -10.27 -1.56
N TRP A 144 4.10 -11.46 -2.19
CA TRP A 144 3.87 -12.75 -1.54
C TRP A 144 4.68 -12.98 -0.26
N PRO A 145 5.98 -12.60 -0.16
CA PRO A 145 6.74 -12.78 1.07
C PRO A 145 6.13 -12.08 2.30
N HIS A 146 5.39 -10.98 2.11
CA HIS A 146 4.66 -10.32 3.19
C HIS A 146 3.27 -10.91 3.38
N LEU A 147 2.57 -11.22 2.29
CA LEU A 147 1.21 -11.76 2.35
C LEU A 147 1.15 -13.13 3.01
N GLN A 148 2.13 -13.99 2.73
CA GLN A 148 2.27 -15.29 3.38
C GLN A 148 2.28 -15.13 4.90
N LEU A 149 3.05 -14.17 5.43
CA LEU A 149 3.11 -13.90 6.87
C LEU A 149 1.81 -13.31 7.42
N VAL A 150 1.09 -12.48 6.63
CA VAL A 150 -0.22 -11.95 7.03
C VAL A 150 -1.26 -13.06 7.11
N TYR A 151 -1.28 -13.99 6.14
CA TYR A 151 -2.17 -15.15 6.18
C TYR A 151 -1.82 -16.08 7.33
N GLU A 152 -0.53 -16.35 7.56
CA GLU A 152 -0.08 -17.15 8.68
C GLU A 152 -0.49 -16.52 10.01
N PHE A 153 -0.27 -15.22 10.18
CA PHE A 153 -0.71 -14.46 11.34
C PHE A 153 -2.22 -14.57 11.56
N PHE A 154 -3.01 -14.41 10.49
CA PHE A 154 -4.47 -14.50 10.57
C PHE A 154 -4.93 -15.90 10.98
N LEU A 155 -4.33 -16.96 10.42
CA LEU A 155 -4.63 -18.33 10.80
C LEU A 155 -4.30 -18.59 12.27
N ARG A 156 -3.11 -18.18 12.74
CA ARG A 156 -2.73 -18.32 14.17
C ARG A 156 -3.65 -17.54 15.10
N PHE A 157 -4.09 -16.35 14.68
CA PHE A 157 -5.07 -15.57 15.43
C PHE A 157 -6.42 -16.30 15.58
N LEU A 158 -6.93 -16.93 14.51
CA LEU A 158 -8.19 -17.67 14.54
C LEU A 158 -8.09 -19.00 15.31
N GLU A 159 -6.93 -19.65 15.25
CA GLU A 159 -6.66 -20.92 15.94
C GLU A 159 -6.26 -20.75 17.41
N SER A 160 -6.02 -19.50 17.86
CA SER A 160 -5.60 -19.23 19.23
C SER A 160 -6.67 -19.70 20.23
N PRO A 161 -6.29 -20.43 21.30
CA PRO A 161 -7.24 -20.85 22.33
C PRO A 161 -7.83 -19.67 23.10
N ASP A 162 -7.17 -18.51 23.08
CA ASP A 162 -7.63 -17.27 23.71
C ASP A 162 -8.58 -16.48 22.80
N PHE A 163 -8.83 -16.95 21.56
CA PHE A 163 -9.70 -16.27 20.62
C PHE A 163 -11.15 -16.28 21.11
N GLN A 164 -11.73 -15.09 21.28
CA GLN A 164 -13.12 -14.89 21.67
C GLN A 164 -14.02 -14.62 20.45
N PRO A 165 -14.90 -15.56 20.03
CA PRO A 165 -15.74 -15.38 18.85
C PRO A 165 -16.72 -14.22 18.96
N ALA A 166 -17.15 -13.87 20.19
CA ALA A 166 -18.08 -12.78 20.44
C ALA A 166 -17.50 -11.40 20.08
N ILE A 167 -16.20 -11.21 20.32
CA ILE A 167 -15.47 -10.00 19.93
C ILE A 167 -15.10 -10.08 18.46
N GLY A 168 -14.55 -11.21 18.01
CA GLY A 168 -14.15 -11.44 16.62
C GLY A 168 -15.26 -11.16 15.62
N LYS A 169 -16.48 -11.65 15.86
CA LYS A 169 -17.64 -11.46 14.96
C LYS A 169 -18.06 -9.99 14.80
N ARG A 170 -17.76 -9.12 15.76
CA ARG A 170 -18.08 -7.67 15.66
C ARG A 170 -17.14 -6.95 14.70
N VAL A 171 -15.93 -7.48 14.50
CA VAL A 171 -14.87 -6.85 13.71
C VAL A 171 -14.69 -7.55 12.37
N ILE A 172 -14.88 -8.87 12.32
CA ILE A 172 -14.95 -9.71 11.12
C ILE A 172 -16.42 -9.79 10.69
N ASP A 173 -16.93 -8.69 10.13
CA ASP A 173 -18.30 -8.61 9.63
C ASP A 173 -18.42 -9.18 8.19
N GLN A 174 -19.65 -9.26 7.67
CA GLN A 174 -19.89 -9.75 6.31
C GLN A 174 -19.15 -8.92 5.25
N LYS A 175 -18.91 -7.63 5.52
CA LYS A 175 -18.17 -6.73 4.64
C LYS A 175 -16.69 -7.13 4.57
N PHE A 176 -16.07 -7.47 5.70
CA PHE A 176 -14.71 -8.00 5.73
C PHE A 176 -14.59 -9.29 4.93
N VAL A 177 -15.51 -10.25 5.13
CA VAL A 177 -15.49 -11.53 4.39
C VAL A 177 -15.65 -11.32 2.89
N LEU A 178 -16.58 -10.45 2.47
CA LEU A 178 -16.76 -10.14 1.04
C LEU A 178 -15.49 -9.56 0.43
N GLN A 179 -14.71 -8.75 1.14
CA GLN A 179 -13.46 -8.20 0.60
C GLN A 179 -12.31 -9.20 0.57
N VAL A 180 -12.35 -10.30 1.35
CA VAL A 180 -11.36 -11.39 1.27
C VAL A 180 -11.65 -12.32 0.09
N CYS A 181 -12.92 -12.47 -0.28
CA CYS A 181 -13.38 -13.44 -1.28
C CYS A 181 -13.49 -12.87 -2.72
N ILE A 182 -13.18 -11.60 -2.94
CA ILE A 182 -13.15 -10.93 -4.26
C ILE A 182 -11.70 -10.66 -4.64
#